data_AF-A0A1Y4FSW6-F1
#
_entry.id   AF-A0A1Y4FSW6-F1
#
_cell.length_a   1.000
_cell.length_b   1.000
_cell.length_c   1.000
_cell.angle_alpha   90.00
_cell.angle_beta   90.00
_cell.angle_gamma   90.00
#
_symmetry.space_group_name_H-M   'P 1'
#
loop_
_entity.id
_entity.type
_entity.pdbx_description
1 polymer ?
#
loop_
_entity_poly.entity_id
_entity_poly.type
_entity_poly.pdbx_seq_one_letter_code
_entity_poly.pdbx_strand_id
1 'polypeptide(L)'
;MVTRYGRRKLGEAYCAAAKYAPTLELRRDFSRKAVLAGNREARKIFPITVARFAADHQPLKVFKRKKIPCVFTDYYFPSRYNPYLSEAQKQFCQSILDFKDGKHDGIRFLVAGIERLKPQPGTIVMFMPCSTQRKYWRRFKTMADYVHDEYPELVCGISYVRYTGDRESLHLQKDRGNVTLEKNYFFKEDLAGKEVLVVDDILTTGNSLQDFRKEVEADGGKVVGAIFAAETFKMPNAFWCYLEALGWSEDDAGKYESKPEDTVVDYPYQRRKWGVYDEEPEDIDWMPDRTIIHGNSMINLWYGKRKGKNVVVKKEILPLDPESDEPCSDDLSEFDLRI
;
A
#
# COMPACT_ATOMS: atom_id res chain seq x y z
N MET A 1 47.20 22.46 8.24
CA MET A 1 45.92 23.10 8.65
C MET A 1 45.03 23.47 7.46
N VAL A 2 45.58 24.10 6.41
CA VAL A 2 44.86 24.56 5.20
C VAL A 2 44.14 23.42 4.45
N THR A 3 44.78 22.27 4.28
CA THR A 3 44.19 21.09 3.61
C THR A 3 42.98 20.50 4.33
N ARG A 4 43.02 20.44 5.67
CA ARG A 4 41.88 19.96 6.49
C ARG A 4 40.71 20.95 6.47
N TYR A 5 41.01 22.24 6.51
CA TYR A 5 40.02 23.30 6.41
C TYR A 5 39.33 23.30 5.03
N GLY A 6 40.11 23.23 3.95
CA GLY A 6 39.60 23.15 2.57
C GLY A 6 38.73 21.92 2.34
N ARG A 7 39.17 20.73 2.79
CA ARG A 7 38.36 19.50 2.70
C ARG A 7 37.03 19.63 3.43
N ARG A 8 37.01 20.24 4.62
CA ARG A 8 35.77 20.49 5.37
C ARG A 8 34.83 21.42 4.61
N LYS A 9 35.33 22.54 4.10
CA LYS A 9 34.54 23.51 3.33
C LYS A 9 33.98 22.91 2.04
N LEU A 10 34.78 22.11 1.34
CA LEU A 10 34.36 21.36 0.17
C LEU A 10 33.24 20.36 0.51
N GLY A 11 33.37 19.64 1.63
CA GLY A 11 32.32 18.75 2.12
C GLY A 11 31.04 19.46 2.52
N GLU A 12 31.11 20.68 3.09
CA GLU A 12 29.95 21.54 3.35
C GLU A 12 29.26 21.94 2.03
N ALA A 13 30.01 22.39 1.03
CA ALA A 13 29.50 22.79 -0.28
C ALA A 13 28.82 21.63 -1.02
N TYR A 14 29.45 20.46 -1.09
CA TYR A 14 28.85 19.28 -1.71
C TYR A 14 27.60 18.81 -0.96
N CYS A 15 27.57 18.89 0.37
CA CYS A 15 26.38 18.54 1.14
C CYS A 15 25.21 19.49 0.86
N ALA A 16 25.47 20.79 0.71
CA ALA A 16 24.47 21.75 0.28
C ALA A 16 23.97 21.45 -1.13
N ALA A 17 24.88 21.23 -2.09
CA ALA A 17 24.53 20.88 -3.46
C ALA A 17 23.66 19.61 -3.53
N ALA A 18 23.97 18.59 -2.72
CA ALA A 18 23.16 17.37 -2.64
C ALA A 18 21.73 17.61 -2.17
N LYS A 19 21.52 18.52 -1.20
CA LYS A 19 20.17 18.81 -0.67
C LYS A 19 19.25 19.42 -1.72
N TYR A 20 19.79 20.25 -2.60
CA TYR A 20 19.05 20.98 -3.63
C TYR A 20 19.25 20.41 -5.03
N ALA A 21 19.87 19.23 -5.15
CA ALA A 21 20.11 18.61 -6.45
C ALA A 21 18.77 18.28 -7.14
N PRO A 22 18.60 18.62 -8.42
CA PRO A 22 17.33 18.44 -9.14
C PRO A 22 17.10 16.97 -9.53
N THR A 23 18.16 16.19 -9.69
CA THR A 23 18.08 14.77 -10.08
C THR A 23 18.65 13.88 -8.98
N LEU A 24 18.17 12.63 -8.95
CA LEU A 24 18.67 11.61 -8.02
C LEU A 24 20.17 11.33 -8.24
N GLU A 25 20.61 11.37 -9.49
CA GLU A 25 22.01 11.18 -9.88
C GLU A 25 22.92 12.28 -9.30
N LEU A 26 22.59 13.55 -9.53
CA LEU A 26 23.36 14.66 -8.96
C LEU A 26 23.33 14.64 -7.43
N ARG A 27 22.18 14.31 -6.84
CA ARG A 27 22.03 14.15 -5.39
C ARG A 27 22.98 13.07 -4.86
N ARG A 28 23.05 11.93 -5.53
CA ARG A 28 23.97 10.82 -5.20
C ARG A 28 25.41 11.29 -5.29
N ASP A 29 25.80 11.90 -6.40
CA ASP A 29 27.19 12.26 -6.66
C ASP A 29 27.70 13.32 -5.69
N PHE A 30 26.91 14.36 -5.42
CA PHE A 30 27.26 15.37 -4.44
C PHE A 30 27.27 14.81 -3.02
N SER A 31 26.28 13.99 -2.64
CA SER A 31 26.27 13.40 -1.30
C SER A 31 27.43 12.41 -1.10
N ARG A 32 27.80 11.65 -2.12
CA ARG A 32 29.00 10.79 -2.16
C ARG A 32 30.27 11.61 -1.94
N LYS A 33 30.50 12.65 -2.75
CA LYS A 33 31.66 13.54 -2.62
C LYS A 33 31.72 14.19 -1.23
N ALA A 34 30.58 14.57 -0.67
CA ALA A 34 30.49 15.09 0.69
C ALA A 34 30.82 14.04 1.77
N VAL A 35 30.41 12.78 1.61
CA VAL A 35 30.78 11.67 2.51
C VAL A 35 32.30 11.44 2.47
N LEU A 36 32.89 11.40 1.28
CA LEU A 36 34.34 11.25 1.09
C LEU A 36 35.13 12.44 1.66
N ALA A 37 34.55 13.64 1.64
CA ALA A 37 35.11 14.82 2.31
C ALA A 37 34.96 14.80 3.85
N GLY A 38 34.23 13.81 4.41
CA GLY A 38 34.04 13.63 5.86
C GLY A 38 32.84 14.39 6.43
N ASN A 39 31.92 14.89 5.59
CA ASN A 39 30.71 15.58 6.05
C ASN A 39 29.76 14.60 6.77
N ARG A 40 29.34 14.95 7.99
CA ARG A 40 28.50 14.08 8.83
C ARG A 40 27.05 14.01 8.35
N GLU A 41 26.50 15.11 7.84
CA GLU A 41 25.11 15.16 7.36
C GLU A 41 24.95 14.40 6.04
N ALA A 42 25.97 14.44 5.19
CA ALA A 42 26.00 13.65 3.95
C ALA A 42 25.91 12.14 4.20
N ARG A 43 26.35 11.65 5.38
CA ARG A 43 26.20 10.24 5.77
C ARG A 43 24.74 9.81 5.98
N LYS A 44 23.80 10.75 6.05
CA LYS A 44 22.36 10.48 6.07
C LYS A 44 21.77 10.60 4.67
N ILE A 45 22.17 11.63 3.91
CA ILE A 45 21.67 11.90 2.56
C ILE A 45 22.08 10.77 1.59
N PHE A 46 23.35 10.37 1.59
CA PHE A 46 23.87 9.41 0.62
C PHE A 46 23.17 8.05 0.73
N PRO A 47 23.09 7.38 1.90
CA PRO A 47 22.38 6.10 2.01
C PRO A 47 20.90 6.17 1.66
N ILE A 48 20.21 7.25 2.04
CA ILE A 48 18.80 7.46 1.67
C ILE A 48 18.64 7.57 0.16
N THR A 49 19.60 8.21 -0.51
CA THR A 49 19.59 8.42 -1.96
C THR A 49 19.83 7.12 -2.72
N VAL A 50 20.74 6.28 -2.22
CA VAL A 50 21.08 4.99 -2.86
C VAL A 50 20.28 3.79 -2.33
N ALA A 51 19.35 4.00 -1.40
CA ALA A 51 18.62 2.93 -0.70
C ALA A 51 17.98 1.92 -1.66
N ARG A 52 17.37 2.40 -2.75
CA ARG A 52 16.72 1.56 -3.77
C ARG A 52 17.68 0.60 -4.48
N PHE A 53 18.98 0.83 -4.40
CA PHE A 53 20.00 0.12 -5.17
C PHE A 53 20.96 -0.68 -4.28
N ALA A 54 21.42 -0.05 -3.20
CA ALA A 54 22.49 -0.57 -2.35
C ALA A 54 21.96 -1.30 -1.11
N ALA A 55 20.67 -1.22 -0.79
CA ALA A 55 20.11 -1.97 0.32
C ALA A 55 19.96 -3.47 -0.03
N ASP A 56 19.98 -4.31 1.01
CA ASP A 56 19.89 -5.77 0.89
C ASP A 56 18.64 -6.24 0.13
N HIS A 57 17.55 -5.48 0.22
CA HIS A 57 16.32 -5.76 -0.50
C HIS A 57 16.05 -4.65 -1.51
N GLN A 58 15.76 -5.02 -2.76
CA GLN A 58 15.46 -4.03 -3.78
C GLN A 58 13.95 -3.93 -3.98
N PRO A 59 13.39 -2.71 -4.09
CA PRO A 59 11.96 -2.55 -4.31
C PRO A 59 11.48 -3.30 -5.55
N LEU A 60 10.29 -3.88 -5.45
CA LEU A 60 9.63 -4.72 -6.44
C LEU A 60 10.39 -6.01 -6.81
N LYS A 61 11.57 -6.28 -6.26
CA LYS A 61 12.24 -7.58 -6.41
C LYS A 61 11.84 -8.51 -5.28
N VAL A 62 11.56 -9.76 -5.64
CA VAL A 62 11.21 -10.79 -4.66
C VAL A 62 12.47 -11.14 -3.85
N PHE A 63 12.35 -11.10 -2.53
CA PHE A 63 13.38 -11.53 -1.59
C PHE A 63 12.80 -12.52 -0.60
N LYS A 64 13.63 -13.27 0.14
CA LYS A 64 13.15 -14.27 1.11
C LYS A 64 13.39 -13.80 2.53
N ARG A 65 12.33 -13.79 3.35
CA ARG A 65 12.43 -13.58 4.80
C ARG A 65 12.01 -14.83 5.53
N LYS A 66 12.96 -15.52 6.16
CA LYS A 66 12.73 -16.81 6.84
C LYS A 66 11.92 -17.80 5.98
N LYS A 67 12.32 -17.93 4.70
CA LYS A 67 11.71 -18.78 3.66
C LYS A 67 10.38 -18.28 3.06
N ILE A 68 9.80 -17.18 3.54
CA ILE A 68 8.62 -16.56 2.90
C ILE A 68 9.13 -15.62 1.80
N PRO A 69 8.71 -15.77 0.54
CA PRO A 69 8.98 -14.80 -0.50
C PRO A 69 8.17 -13.52 -0.23
N CYS A 70 8.86 -12.39 -0.20
CA CYS A 70 8.30 -11.08 0.09
C CYS A 70 8.58 -10.11 -1.04
N VAL A 71 7.72 -9.12 -1.20
CA VAL A 71 7.90 -8.00 -2.13
C VAL A 71 7.36 -6.72 -1.49
N PHE A 72 7.98 -5.59 -1.82
CA PHE A 72 7.55 -4.27 -1.36
C PHE A 72 7.70 -3.23 -2.47
N THR A 73 6.95 -2.11 -2.40
CA THR A 73 6.95 -1.11 -3.48
C THR A 73 8.12 -0.14 -3.41
N ASP A 74 8.42 0.39 -2.21
CA ASP A 74 9.58 1.25 -1.98
C ASP A 74 9.87 1.41 -0.48
N TYR A 75 10.93 2.13 -0.14
CA TYR A 75 11.34 2.38 1.24
C TYR A 75 10.47 3.44 1.92
N TYR A 76 9.95 3.09 3.10
CA TYR A 76 9.41 4.04 4.07
C TYR A 76 10.55 4.59 4.92
N PHE A 77 10.69 5.90 4.93
CA PHE A 77 11.69 6.61 5.75
C PHE A 77 10.99 7.21 6.99
N PRO A 78 11.39 6.81 8.21
CA PRO A 78 10.86 7.42 9.43
C PRO A 78 11.02 8.96 9.44
N SER A 79 10.04 9.66 10.01
CA SER A 79 9.92 11.13 10.00
C SER A 79 11.18 11.90 10.44
N ARG A 80 12.00 11.31 11.31
CA ARG A 80 13.32 11.85 11.70
C ARG A 80 14.27 12.10 10.52
N TYR A 81 14.02 11.44 9.38
CA TYR A 81 14.81 11.61 8.17
C TYR A 81 14.24 12.62 7.18
N ASN A 82 13.07 13.22 7.45
CA ASN A 82 12.41 14.21 6.57
C ASN A 82 13.35 15.32 6.03
N PRO A 83 14.29 15.89 6.82
CA PRO A 83 15.22 16.90 6.32
C PRO A 83 16.20 16.40 5.25
N TYR A 84 16.32 15.09 5.07
CA TYR A 84 17.25 14.43 4.15
C TYR A 84 16.56 13.72 3.00
N LEU A 85 15.24 13.76 2.92
CA LEU A 85 14.47 13.13 1.84
C LEU A 85 14.39 14.04 0.62
N SER A 86 14.29 13.44 -0.56
CA SER A 86 13.81 14.13 -1.77
C SER A 86 12.30 14.35 -1.68
N GLU A 87 11.75 15.21 -2.52
CA GLU A 87 10.31 15.48 -2.51
C GLU A 87 9.50 14.23 -2.89
N ALA A 88 9.95 13.48 -3.90
CA ALA A 88 9.36 12.19 -4.27
C ALA A 88 9.35 11.18 -3.10
N GLN A 89 10.44 11.11 -2.31
CA GLN A 89 10.50 10.24 -1.14
C GLN A 89 9.53 10.68 -0.03
N LYS A 90 9.35 11.99 0.18
CA LYS A 90 8.34 12.49 1.13
C LYS A 90 6.94 12.17 0.66
N GLN A 91 6.64 12.38 -0.63
CA GLN A 91 5.34 12.07 -1.22
C GLN A 91 5.02 10.57 -1.07
N PHE A 92 5.97 9.68 -1.33
CA PHE A 92 5.79 8.26 -1.08
C PHE A 92 5.55 7.95 0.41
N CYS A 93 6.35 8.51 1.33
CA CYS A 93 6.11 8.29 2.76
C CYS A 93 4.73 8.80 3.18
N GLN A 94 4.27 9.92 2.62
CA GLN A 94 2.94 10.47 2.85
C GLN A 94 1.85 9.55 2.28
N SER A 95 2.02 9.00 1.08
CA SER A 95 1.03 8.07 0.50
C SER A 95 0.85 6.80 1.34
N ILE A 96 1.90 6.32 2.02
CA ILE A 96 1.81 5.21 2.97
C ILE A 96 1.02 5.61 4.24
N LEU A 97 1.18 6.83 4.73
CA LEU A 97 0.39 7.33 5.86
C LEU A 97 -1.08 7.52 5.47
N ASP A 98 -1.32 8.10 4.29
CA ASP A 98 -2.66 8.28 3.73
C ASP A 98 -3.36 6.93 3.52
N PHE A 99 -2.64 5.91 3.07
CA PHE A 99 -3.12 4.53 3.02
C PHE A 99 -3.53 4.01 4.42
N LYS A 100 -2.68 4.18 5.45
CA LYS A 100 -3.00 3.76 6.83
C LYS A 100 -4.25 4.46 7.39
N ASP A 101 -4.54 5.66 6.91
CA ASP A 101 -5.72 6.46 7.25
C ASP A 101 -6.93 6.21 6.34
N GLY A 102 -6.80 5.38 5.30
CA GLY A 102 -7.87 5.03 4.37
C GLY A 102 -8.16 6.10 3.31
N LYS A 103 -7.25 7.06 3.12
CA LYS A 103 -7.34 8.09 2.07
C LYS A 103 -6.79 7.63 0.72
N HIS A 104 -5.92 6.62 0.74
CA HIS A 104 -5.38 5.97 -0.44
C HIS A 104 -5.79 4.49 -0.44
N ASP A 105 -6.12 3.92 -1.60
CA ASP A 105 -6.69 2.57 -1.72
C ASP A 105 -5.68 1.41 -1.51
N GLY A 106 -4.41 1.61 -1.83
CA GLY A 106 -3.37 0.59 -1.76
C GLY A 106 -3.34 -0.39 -2.94
N ILE A 107 -4.19 -0.20 -3.95
CA ILE A 107 -4.33 -1.13 -5.11
C ILE A 107 -3.00 -1.28 -5.85
N ARG A 108 -2.26 -0.18 -6.04
CA ARG A 108 -0.99 -0.16 -6.77
C ARG A 108 0.02 -1.17 -6.22
N PHE A 109 0.20 -1.22 -4.90
CA PHE A 109 1.19 -2.13 -4.30
C PHE A 109 0.66 -3.57 -4.22
N LEU A 110 -0.65 -3.75 -4.07
CA LEU A 110 -1.29 -5.06 -4.12
C LEU A 110 -1.05 -5.72 -5.49
N VAL A 111 -1.39 -5.04 -6.58
CA VAL A 111 -1.21 -5.53 -7.96
C VAL A 111 0.26 -5.83 -8.22
N ALA A 112 1.15 -4.88 -7.93
CA ALA A 112 2.57 -5.07 -8.10
C ALA A 112 3.10 -6.28 -7.30
N GLY A 113 2.52 -6.56 -6.13
CA GLY A 113 2.88 -7.72 -5.34
C GLY A 113 2.39 -9.04 -5.92
N ILE A 114 1.13 -9.10 -6.37
CA ILE A 114 0.52 -10.29 -6.98
C ILE A 114 1.27 -10.67 -8.26
N GLU A 115 1.56 -9.71 -9.14
CA GLU A 115 2.28 -9.96 -10.40
C GLU A 115 3.70 -10.51 -10.19
N ARG A 116 4.35 -10.10 -9.10
CA ARG A 116 5.73 -10.52 -8.78
C ARG A 116 5.77 -11.86 -8.08
N LEU A 117 4.81 -12.14 -7.20
CA LEU A 117 4.76 -13.39 -6.44
C LEU A 117 4.03 -14.51 -7.18
N LYS A 118 3.13 -14.18 -8.12
CA LYS A 118 2.36 -15.12 -8.95
C LYS A 118 1.73 -16.26 -8.13
N PRO A 119 0.84 -15.94 -7.17
CA PRO A 119 0.18 -16.95 -6.35
C PRO A 119 -0.60 -17.95 -7.23
N GLN A 120 -0.76 -19.18 -6.73
CA GLN A 120 -1.54 -20.19 -7.44
C GLN A 120 -3.05 -19.90 -7.33
N PRO A 121 -3.86 -20.31 -8.32
CA PRO A 121 -5.32 -20.29 -8.17
C PRO A 121 -5.78 -20.97 -6.89
N GLY A 122 -6.75 -20.39 -6.21
CA GLY A 122 -7.25 -20.83 -4.89
C GLY A 122 -6.47 -20.29 -3.70
N THR A 123 -5.34 -19.59 -3.90
CA THR A 123 -4.61 -18.91 -2.81
C THR A 123 -5.50 -17.86 -2.15
N ILE A 124 -5.54 -17.87 -0.82
CA ILE A 124 -6.27 -16.86 -0.03
C ILE A 124 -5.40 -15.63 0.14
N VAL A 125 -5.88 -14.47 -0.30
CA VAL A 125 -5.27 -13.16 -0.02
C VAL A 125 -5.76 -12.68 1.34
N MET A 126 -4.94 -12.81 2.38
CA MET A 126 -5.26 -12.38 3.73
C MET A 126 -4.56 -11.06 4.07
N PHE A 127 -5.27 -10.19 4.76
CA PHE A 127 -4.72 -8.91 5.20
C PHE A 127 -4.25 -9.00 6.65
N MET A 128 -3.12 -8.36 6.94
CA MET A 128 -2.55 -8.38 8.28
C MET A 128 -3.50 -7.70 9.29
N PRO A 129 -3.85 -8.37 10.41
CA PRO A 129 -4.73 -7.79 11.42
C PRO A 129 -4.17 -6.48 12.00
N CYS A 130 -5.04 -5.47 12.09
CA CYS A 130 -4.76 -4.19 12.73
C CYS A 130 -5.16 -4.20 14.22
N SER A 131 -4.88 -3.12 14.95
CA SER A 131 -5.24 -3.01 16.37
C SER A 131 -6.75 -3.05 16.66
N THR A 132 -7.57 -2.61 15.70
CA THR A 132 -9.04 -2.61 15.81
C THR A 132 -9.66 -3.00 14.47
N GLN A 133 -10.86 -3.55 14.53
CA GLN A 133 -11.62 -3.92 13.34
C GLN A 133 -11.87 -2.71 12.42
N ARG A 134 -12.20 -1.55 13.00
CA ARG A 134 -12.41 -0.31 12.24
C ARG A 134 -11.19 0.07 11.38
N LYS A 135 -9.98 -0.04 11.93
CA LYS A 135 -8.75 0.27 11.18
C LYS A 135 -8.47 -0.75 10.09
N TYR A 136 -8.74 -2.02 10.37
CA TYR A 136 -8.57 -3.11 9.42
C TYR A 136 -9.45 -2.89 8.18
N TRP A 137 -10.76 -2.68 8.37
CA TRP A 137 -11.69 -2.41 7.27
C TRP A 137 -11.36 -1.10 6.53
N ARG A 138 -11.04 -0.03 7.26
CA ARG A 138 -10.68 1.25 6.64
C ARG A 138 -9.47 1.15 5.71
N ARG A 139 -8.50 0.29 6.02
CA ARG A 139 -7.29 0.10 5.21
C ARG A 139 -7.51 -0.85 4.05
N PHE A 140 -8.17 -1.99 4.29
CA PHE A 140 -8.11 -3.11 3.37
C PHE A 140 -9.38 -3.34 2.55
N LYS A 141 -10.50 -2.66 2.86
CA LYS A 141 -11.76 -2.85 2.14
C LYS A 141 -11.61 -2.67 0.63
N THR A 142 -11.05 -1.53 0.19
CA THR A 142 -10.91 -1.25 -1.24
C THR A 142 -10.01 -2.26 -1.96
N MET A 143 -8.93 -2.71 -1.30
CA MET A 143 -8.09 -3.79 -1.83
C MET A 143 -8.84 -5.13 -1.89
N ALA A 144 -9.64 -5.45 -0.88
CA ALA A 144 -10.41 -6.68 -0.83
C ALA A 144 -11.48 -6.74 -1.92
N ASP A 145 -12.18 -5.63 -2.14
CA ASP A 145 -13.14 -5.46 -3.24
C ASP A 145 -12.40 -5.65 -4.59
N TYR A 146 -11.21 -5.05 -4.73
CA TYR A 146 -10.39 -5.20 -5.94
C TYR A 146 -9.90 -6.63 -6.18
N VAL A 147 -9.46 -7.36 -5.14
CA VAL A 147 -9.09 -8.79 -5.27
C VAL A 147 -10.29 -9.60 -5.74
N HIS A 148 -11.47 -9.37 -5.15
CA HIS A 148 -12.68 -10.09 -5.50
C HIS A 148 -13.10 -9.87 -6.96
N ASP A 149 -13.01 -8.63 -7.43
CA ASP A 149 -13.46 -8.25 -8.77
C ASP A 149 -12.47 -8.63 -9.89
N GLU A 150 -11.17 -8.49 -9.63
CA GLU A 150 -10.13 -8.57 -10.67
C GLU A 150 -9.32 -9.86 -10.67
N TYR A 151 -9.30 -10.58 -9.55
CA TYR A 151 -8.60 -11.87 -9.42
C TYR A 151 -9.58 -12.95 -8.94
N PRO A 152 -10.60 -13.32 -9.75
CA PRO A 152 -11.59 -14.32 -9.38
C PRO A 152 -11.00 -15.72 -9.12
N GLU A 153 -9.78 -15.98 -9.60
CA GLU A 153 -9.01 -17.18 -9.30
C GLU A 153 -8.38 -17.17 -7.89
N LEU A 154 -8.31 -16.02 -7.22
CA LEU A 154 -7.83 -15.87 -5.85
C LEU A 154 -9.01 -15.74 -4.88
N VAL A 155 -8.81 -16.16 -3.63
CA VAL A 155 -9.84 -16.07 -2.60
C VAL A 155 -9.60 -14.82 -1.76
N CYS A 156 -10.56 -13.89 -1.74
CA CYS A 156 -10.47 -12.71 -0.87
C CYS A 156 -10.68 -13.10 0.61
N GLY A 157 -9.64 -12.92 1.42
CA GLY A 157 -9.61 -13.32 2.83
C GLY A 157 -10.02 -12.24 3.83
N ILE A 158 -10.61 -11.12 3.41
CA ILE A 158 -10.89 -9.99 4.33
C ILE A 158 -11.78 -10.40 5.51
N SER A 159 -12.74 -11.30 5.30
CA SER A 159 -13.68 -11.80 6.30
C SER A 159 -13.16 -12.96 7.15
N TYR A 160 -11.97 -13.49 6.85
CA TYR A 160 -11.38 -14.62 7.58
C TYR A 160 -10.92 -14.21 8.98
N VAL A 161 -10.59 -12.93 9.18
CA VAL A 161 -10.15 -12.40 10.47
C VAL A 161 -11.37 -11.82 11.21
N ARG A 162 -11.69 -12.37 12.39
CA ARG A 162 -12.74 -11.83 13.27
C ARG A 162 -12.13 -11.32 14.56
N TYR A 163 -12.55 -10.13 14.99
CA TYR A 163 -12.07 -9.50 16.22
C TYR A 163 -12.90 -9.96 17.43
N THR A 164 -12.23 -10.25 18.55
CA THR A 164 -12.86 -10.61 19.84
C THR A 164 -13.13 -9.39 20.73
N GLY A 165 -12.59 -8.22 20.39
CA GLY A 165 -12.78 -6.92 21.06
C GLY A 165 -11.82 -5.82 20.55
N ASP A 166 -12.13 -4.54 20.81
CA ASP A 166 -11.32 -3.38 20.41
C ASP A 166 -10.19 -3.08 21.42
N ARG A 167 -8.93 -2.94 20.95
CA ARG A 167 -7.78 -2.49 21.77
C ARG A 167 -7.32 -1.09 21.39
N GLU A 168 -6.84 -0.33 22.38
CA GLU A 168 -6.07 0.89 22.16
C GLU A 168 -4.75 0.66 21.40
N SER A 169 -4.31 1.70 20.68
CA SER A 169 -3.16 1.65 19.79
C SER A 169 -1.84 1.59 20.59
N LEU A 170 -0.93 0.68 20.22
CA LEU A 170 0.42 0.53 20.81
C LEU A 170 1.28 1.80 20.81
N HIS A 171 0.97 2.81 19.98
CA HIS A 171 1.73 4.07 19.94
C HIS A 171 1.52 4.99 21.16
N LEU A 172 0.57 4.68 22.05
CA LEU A 172 0.27 5.49 23.25
C LEU A 172 0.78 4.85 24.56
N GLN A 173 1.19 3.59 24.56
CA GLN A 173 1.65 2.92 25.78
C GLN A 173 3.16 3.12 25.97
N LYS A 174 3.50 4.01 26.90
CA LYS A 174 4.86 4.21 27.44
C LYS A 174 5.27 3.02 28.32
N ASP A 175 5.49 1.84 27.75
CA ASP A 175 6.39 0.88 28.41
C ASP A 175 6.93 -0.17 27.45
N ARG A 176 8.25 -0.32 27.43
CA ARG A 176 9.02 -1.14 26.48
C ARG A 176 9.44 -2.50 27.04
N GLY A 177 8.78 -2.98 28.09
CA GLY A 177 9.11 -4.26 28.74
C GLY A 177 7.98 -5.28 28.61
N ASN A 178 8.21 -6.36 27.86
CA ASN A 178 7.53 -7.65 27.97
C ASN A 178 6.00 -7.64 28.20
N VAL A 179 5.24 -7.05 27.28
CA VAL A 179 3.79 -7.35 27.21
C VAL A 179 3.59 -8.38 26.11
N THR A 180 3.39 -9.63 26.50
CA THR A 180 2.80 -10.68 25.66
C THR A 180 1.51 -10.09 25.09
N LEU A 181 1.47 -9.81 23.79
CA LEU A 181 0.34 -9.19 23.13
C LEU A 181 -0.88 -10.11 23.30
N GLU A 182 -1.86 -9.71 24.11
CA GLU A 182 -3.16 -10.38 24.12
C GLU A 182 -3.78 -10.26 22.72
N LYS A 183 -4.00 -11.42 22.11
CA LYS A 183 -4.55 -11.58 20.77
C LYS A 183 -6.02 -11.17 20.76
N ASN A 184 -6.40 -10.24 19.88
CA ASN A 184 -7.77 -9.74 19.77
C ASN A 184 -8.49 -10.16 18.48
N TYR A 185 -7.97 -11.17 17.78
CA TYR A 185 -8.60 -11.73 16.60
C TYR A 185 -8.47 -13.26 16.57
N PHE A 186 -9.28 -13.91 15.75
CA PHE A 186 -9.15 -15.33 15.40
C PHE A 186 -9.54 -15.56 13.94
N PHE A 187 -9.15 -16.71 13.39
CA PHE A 187 -9.56 -17.12 12.06
C PHE A 187 -10.94 -17.77 12.15
N LYS A 188 -11.90 -17.22 11.39
CA LYS A 188 -13.29 -17.68 11.36
C LYS A 188 -13.47 -18.91 10.47
N GLU A 189 -12.66 -19.02 9.42
CA GLU A 189 -12.73 -20.07 8.42
C GLU A 189 -11.51 -20.98 8.53
N ASP A 190 -11.69 -22.28 8.25
CA ASP A 190 -10.63 -23.29 8.28
C ASP A 190 -9.57 -23.01 7.20
N LEU A 191 -8.29 -22.98 7.61
CA LEU A 191 -7.14 -22.80 6.72
C LEU A 191 -6.46 -24.12 6.32
N ALA A 192 -6.96 -25.28 6.78
CA ALA A 192 -6.34 -26.57 6.52
C ALA A 192 -6.12 -26.84 5.03
N GLY A 193 -4.86 -27.08 4.66
CA GLY A 193 -4.44 -27.38 3.28
C GLY A 193 -4.45 -26.17 2.34
N LYS A 194 -4.74 -24.95 2.83
CA LYS A 194 -4.85 -23.76 2.00
C LYS A 194 -3.56 -22.94 1.97
N GLU A 195 -3.28 -22.34 0.82
CA GLU A 195 -2.18 -21.40 0.65
C GLU A 195 -2.64 -19.97 0.96
N VAL A 196 -1.82 -19.20 1.67
CA VAL A 196 -2.11 -17.84 2.13
C VAL A 196 -1.06 -16.86 1.62
N LEU A 197 -1.52 -15.83 0.91
CA LEU A 197 -0.74 -14.66 0.52
C LEU A 197 -1.07 -13.51 1.48
N VAL A 198 -0.08 -13.06 2.25
CA VAL A 198 -0.28 -12.00 3.26
C VAL A 198 -0.11 -10.62 2.63
N VAL A 199 -0.97 -9.66 2.97
CA VAL A 199 -0.86 -8.26 2.57
C VAL A 199 -0.78 -7.37 3.81
N ASP A 200 0.24 -6.53 3.90
CA ASP A 200 0.46 -5.62 5.03
C ASP A 200 0.97 -4.24 4.58
N ASP A 201 0.92 -3.26 5.48
CA ASP A 201 1.35 -1.90 5.22
C ASP A 201 2.88 -1.76 5.13
N ILE A 202 3.61 -1.96 6.23
CA ILE A 202 5.03 -1.67 6.33
C ILE A 202 5.77 -2.86 6.94
N LEU A 203 6.72 -3.39 6.19
CA LEU A 203 7.69 -4.34 6.72
C LEU A 203 8.73 -3.62 7.59
N THR A 204 8.77 -3.97 8.87
CA THR A 204 9.75 -3.44 9.84
C THR A 204 10.78 -4.52 10.22
N THR A 205 10.55 -5.23 11.33
CA THR A 205 11.36 -6.38 11.79
C THR A 205 10.87 -7.70 11.18
N GLY A 206 9.63 -7.73 10.67
CA GLY A 206 8.99 -8.93 10.15
C GLY A 206 8.54 -9.90 11.24
N ASN A 207 8.64 -9.54 12.53
CA ASN A 207 8.17 -10.40 13.62
C ASN A 207 6.66 -10.67 13.50
N SER A 208 5.86 -9.63 13.23
CA SER A 208 4.42 -9.77 13.02
C SER A 208 4.07 -10.74 11.89
N LEU A 209 4.81 -10.69 10.77
CA LEU A 209 4.65 -11.68 9.69
C LEU A 209 4.96 -13.11 10.16
N GLN A 210 5.99 -13.29 11.01
CA GLN A 210 6.34 -14.61 11.51
C GLN A 210 5.32 -15.15 12.51
N ASP A 211 4.78 -14.29 13.37
CA ASP A 211 3.76 -14.68 14.33
C ASP A 211 2.47 -15.04 13.59
N PHE A 212 2.05 -14.22 12.61
CA PHE A 212 0.92 -14.53 11.73
C PHE A 212 1.12 -15.84 10.95
N ARG A 213 2.32 -16.08 10.42
CA ARG A 213 2.67 -17.33 9.74
C ARG A 213 2.47 -18.54 10.66
N LYS A 214 2.98 -18.49 11.90
CA LYS A 214 2.82 -19.59 12.85
C LYS A 214 1.34 -19.85 13.15
N GLU A 215 0.53 -18.81 13.22
CA GLU A 215 -0.92 -18.95 13.42
C GLU A 215 -1.61 -19.63 12.24
N VAL A 216 -1.27 -19.22 11.01
CA VAL A 216 -1.77 -19.87 9.79
C VAL A 216 -1.33 -21.35 9.74
N GLU A 217 -0.07 -21.64 10.06
CA GLU A 217 0.47 -23.01 10.10
C GLU A 217 -0.17 -23.85 11.22
N ALA A 218 -0.52 -23.26 12.36
CA ALA A 218 -1.22 -23.94 13.44
C ALA A 218 -2.67 -24.32 13.06
N ASP A 219 -3.29 -23.57 12.15
CA ASP A 219 -4.61 -23.86 11.57
C ASP A 219 -4.51 -24.72 10.30
N GLY A 220 -3.35 -25.34 10.05
CA GLY A 220 -3.12 -26.26 8.93
C GLY A 220 -2.92 -25.60 7.56
N GLY A 221 -2.85 -24.27 7.50
CA GLY A 221 -2.56 -23.50 6.30
C GLY A 221 -1.07 -23.28 6.05
N LYS A 222 -0.74 -22.63 4.95
CA LYS A 222 0.65 -22.32 4.56
C LYS A 222 0.78 -20.92 4.00
N VAL A 223 1.62 -20.09 4.63
CA VAL A 223 1.96 -18.78 4.06
C VAL A 223 2.94 -18.96 2.90
N VAL A 224 2.50 -18.59 1.70
CA VAL A 224 3.28 -18.73 0.45
C VAL A 224 3.93 -17.45 -0.02
N GLY A 225 3.53 -16.31 0.51
CA GLY A 225 4.16 -15.03 0.20
C GLY A 225 3.64 -13.89 1.06
N ALA A 226 4.31 -12.75 0.97
CA ALA A 226 3.87 -11.52 1.62
C ALA A 226 4.13 -10.27 0.77
N ILE A 227 3.12 -9.41 0.65
CA ILE A 227 3.14 -8.14 -0.05
C ILE A 227 3.13 -7.02 0.99
N PHE A 228 4.05 -6.07 0.84
CA PHE A 228 4.13 -4.88 1.67
C PHE A 228 4.00 -3.62 0.83
N ALA A 229 3.30 -2.61 1.33
CA ALA A 229 3.32 -1.29 0.68
C ALA A 229 4.75 -0.72 0.73
N ALA A 230 5.44 -0.85 1.86
CA ALA A 230 6.81 -0.37 2.01
C ALA A 230 7.68 -1.24 2.94
N GLU A 231 9.00 -1.11 2.83
CA GLU A 231 9.94 -1.59 3.86
C GLU A 231 10.52 -0.40 4.63
N THR A 232 10.66 -0.51 5.95
CA THR A 232 11.28 0.55 6.75
C THR A 232 12.78 0.62 6.50
N PHE A 233 13.25 1.76 6.02
CA PHE A 233 14.67 2.01 5.82
C PHE A 233 15.43 2.00 7.16
N LYS A 234 16.50 1.23 7.20
CA LYS A 234 17.44 1.20 8.32
C LYS A 234 18.72 1.93 7.90
N MET A 235 19.04 2.98 8.65
CA MET A 235 20.26 3.74 8.38
C MET A 235 21.48 2.85 8.61
N PRO A 236 22.35 2.68 7.60
CA PRO A 236 23.58 1.92 7.75
C PRO A 236 24.57 2.68 8.65
N ASN A 237 25.58 1.95 9.12
CA ASN A 237 26.64 2.56 9.94
C ASN A 237 27.59 3.40 9.07
N ALA A 238 28.39 4.25 9.73
CA ALA A 238 29.28 5.19 9.03
C ALA A 238 30.37 4.50 8.18
N PHE A 239 30.79 3.29 8.56
CA PHE A 239 31.79 2.52 7.83
C PHE A 239 31.22 2.02 6.50
N TRP A 240 30.02 1.45 6.53
CA TRP A 240 29.28 1.06 5.33
C TRP A 240 29.08 2.26 4.39
N CYS A 241 28.62 3.41 4.91
CA CYS A 241 28.44 4.60 4.08
C CYS A 241 29.73 5.04 3.38
N TYR A 242 30.86 4.92 4.07
CA TYR A 242 32.16 5.29 3.53
C TYR A 242 32.64 4.30 2.46
N LEU A 243 32.51 3.00 2.71
CA LEU A 243 32.88 1.96 1.75
C LEU A 243 32.03 2.04 0.48
N GLU A 244 30.72 2.19 0.61
CA GLU A 244 29.82 2.35 -0.54
C GLU A 244 30.14 3.62 -1.33
N ALA A 245 30.40 4.73 -0.64
CA ALA A 245 30.79 5.98 -1.31
C ALA A 245 32.14 5.84 -2.06
N LEU A 246 33.07 5.03 -1.54
CA LEU A 246 34.34 4.74 -2.19
C LEU A 246 34.20 3.79 -3.37
N GLY A 247 33.44 2.70 -3.20
CA GLY A 247 33.27 1.63 -4.17
C GLY A 247 32.39 2.01 -5.36
N TRP A 248 31.65 3.12 -5.27
CA TRP A 248 30.80 3.59 -6.36
C TRP A 248 31.64 4.06 -7.56
N SER A 249 31.48 3.40 -8.71
CA SER A 249 32.11 3.76 -10.00
C SER A 249 31.13 4.51 -10.91
N GLU A 250 31.63 5.36 -11.81
CA GLU A 250 30.79 6.07 -12.80
C GLU A 250 30.24 5.11 -13.87
N ASP A 251 30.91 3.97 -14.10
CA ASP A 251 30.46 2.90 -15.02
C ASP A 251 29.21 2.16 -14.53
N ASP A 252 28.87 2.28 -13.25
CA ASP A 252 27.62 1.74 -12.70
C ASP A 252 26.39 2.57 -13.09
N ALA A 253 26.55 3.77 -13.68
CA ALA A 253 25.44 4.64 -14.07
C ALA A 253 24.45 3.98 -15.06
N GLY A 254 24.96 3.12 -15.97
CA GLY A 254 24.14 2.39 -16.95
C GLY A 254 23.25 1.29 -16.36
N LYS A 255 23.48 0.86 -15.11
CA LYS A 255 22.58 -0.07 -14.40
C LYS A 255 21.32 0.61 -13.87
N TYR A 256 21.27 1.94 -13.94
CA TYR A 256 20.30 2.78 -13.23
C TYR A 256 19.71 3.88 -14.13
N GLU A 257 19.62 3.64 -15.44
CA GLU A 257 18.62 4.33 -16.26
C GLU A 257 17.30 4.31 -15.49
N SER A 258 16.67 5.48 -15.39
CA SER A 258 15.28 5.55 -15.02
C SER A 258 14.52 4.63 -15.96
N LYS A 259 14.22 3.41 -15.50
CA LYS A 259 13.12 2.64 -16.10
C LYS A 259 11.95 3.60 -16.15
N PRO A 260 11.35 3.73 -17.33
CA PRO A 260 10.70 4.95 -17.79
C PRO A 260 9.77 5.49 -16.72
N GLU A 261 9.72 6.82 -16.59
CA GLU A 261 8.67 7.58 -15.88
C GLU A 261 7.45 6.71 -15.79
N ASP A 262 7.07 6.25 -14.58
CA ASP A 262 5.90 5.42 -14.25
C ASP A 262 5.00 5.37 -15.49
N THR A 263 5.33 4.50 -16.46
CA THR A 263 4.61 4.51 -17.74
C THR A 263 3.28 4.11 -17.27
N VAL A 264 2.34 5.06 -17.28
CA VAL A 264 0.97 4.96 -16.80
C VAL A 264 0.62 3.51 -16.99
N VAL A 265 0.82 2.72 -15.94
CA VAL A 265 0.70 1.28 -16.10
C VAL A 265 -0.77 1.22 -16.39
N ASP A 266 -1.12 0.75 -17.58
CA ASP A 266 -2.48 0.70 -18.07
C ASP A 266 -3.24 -0.27 -17.16
N TYR A 267 -3.49 0.22 -15.95
CA TYR A 267 -3.97 -0.53 -14.84
C TYR A 267 -5.42 -0.80 -15.21
N PRO A 268 -5.94 -2.02 -15.02
CA PRO A 268 -7.32 -2.35 -15.35
C PRO A 268 -8.37 -1.39 -14.74
N TYR A 269 -8.03 -0.63 -13.69
CA TYR A 269 -8.89 0.43 -13.15
C TYR A 269 -8.91 1.73 -13.99
N GLN A 270 -7.86 2.03 -14.75
CA GLN A 270 -7.79 3.20 -15.65
C GLN A 270 -8.61 2.98 -16.92
N ARG A 271 -8.66 1.74 -17.44
CA ARG A 271 -9.62 1.33 -18.48
C ARG A 271 -11.08 1.44 -18.03
N ARG A 272 -11.35 1.28 -16.73
CA ARG A 272 -12.71 1.39 -16.16
C ARG A 272 -13.22 2.83 -15.98
N LYS A 273 -12.36 3.84 -16.03
CA LYS A 273 -12.80 5.25 -16.00
C LYS A 273 -13.17 5.80 -17.39
N TRP A 274 -12.71 5.13 -18.44
CA TRP A 274 -12.98 5.46 -19.85
C TRP A 274 -13.71 4.30 -20.52
N GLY A 275 -14.91 4.01 -20.01
CA GLY A 275 -15.72 2.84 -20.35
C GLY A 275 -15.63 2.43 -21.82
N VAL A 276 -14.98 1.30 -22.06
CA VAL A 276 -15.18 0.54 -23.29
C VAL A 276 -16.28 -0.46 -22.96
N TYR A 277 -17.52 -0.05 -23.23
CA TYR A 277 -18.66 -0.95 -23.30
C TYR A 277 -18.59 -1.69 -24.64
N ASP A 278 -18.98 -2.97 -24.67
CA ASP A 278 -18.96 -3.76 -25.91
C ASP A 278 -19.91 -3.17 -26.98
N GLU A 279 -20.89 -2.34 -26.58
CA GLU A 279 -21.71 -1.47 -27.42
C GLU A 279 -21.94 -0.14 -26.68
N GLU A 280 -21.72 1.00 -27.34
CA GLU A 280 -22.08 2.32 -26.79
C GLU A 280 -23.62 2.38 -26.66
N PRO A 281 -24.19 2.59 -25.46
CA PRO A 281 -25.63 2.75 -25.34
C PRO A 281 -26.03 4.13 -25.90
N GLU A 282 -26.68 4.09 -27.07
CA GLU A 282 -27.44 5.20 -27.61
C GLU A 282 -28.45 5.68 -26.55
N ASP A 283 -28.35 6.96 -26.19
CA ASP A 283 -29.30 7.75 -25.41
C ASP A 283 -29.82 7.13 -24.09
N ILE A 284 -29.04 7.27 -23.01
CA ILE A 284 -29.53 6.99 -21.65
C ILE A 284 -30.54 8.08 -21.26
N ASP A 285 -31.80 7.70 -21.27
CA ASP A 285 -32.91 8.38 -20.62
C ASP A 285 -32.55 8.66 -19.15
N TRP A 286 -32.74 9.90 -18.68
CA TRP A 286 -32.21 10.36 -17.37
C TRP A 286 -32.96 9.79 -16.16
N MET A 287 -33.80 8.79 -16.35
CA MET A 287 -34.62 8.19 -15.31
C MET A 287 -33.89 7.01 -14.65
N PRO A 288 -33.83 6.92 -13.31
CA PRO A 288 -33.26 5.76 -12.63
C PRO A 288 -34.12 4.52 -12.83
N ASP A 289 -33.50 3.38 -13.08
CA ASP A 289 -34.19 2.08 -13.18
C ASP A 289 -34.94 1.70 -11.91
N ARG A 290 -34.47 2.18 -10.75
CA ARG A 290 -35.18 2.01 -9.47
C ARG A 290 -34.87 3.15 -8.50
N THR A 291 -35.91 3.68 -7.89
CA THR A 291 -35.80 4.60 -6.75
C THR A 291 -36.32 3.93 -5.49
N ILE A 292 -35.54 4.01 -4.40
CA ILE A 292 -35.88 3.47 -3.09
C ILE A 292 -35.91 4.61 -2.08
N ILE A 293 -37.03 4.79 -1.39
CA ILE A 293 -37.12 5.70 -0.25
C ILE A 293 -36.81 4.92 1.02
N HIS A 294 -35.83 5.39 1.79
CA HIS A 294 -35.45 4.79 3.06
C HIS A 294 -35.14 5.87 4.10
N GLY A 295 -36.04 6.03 5.08
CA GLY A 295 -36.00 7.17 6.00
C GLY A 295 -36.14 8.49 5.25
N ASN A 296 -35.34 9.50 5.61
CA ASN A 296 -35.29 10.81 4.95
C ASN A 296 -34.39 10.85 3.72
N SER A 297 -34.28 9.74 2.97
CA SER A 297 -33.39 9.67 1.82
C SER A 297 -34.01 8.89 0.67
N MET A 298 -33.86 9.45 -0.52
CA MET A 298 -34.19 8.84 -1.79
C MET A 298 -32.92 8.26 -2.40
N ILE A 299 -32.97 7.00 -2.82
CA ILE A 299 -31.84 6.27 -3.38
C ILE A 299 -32.19 5.86 -4.81
N ASN A 300 -31.54 6.50 -5.79
CA ASN A 300 -31.67 6.19 -7.21
C ASN A 300 -30.61 5.16 -7.63
N LEU A 301 -31.03 4.12 -8.33
CA LEU A 301 -30.21 3.01 -8.79
C LEU A 301 -30.40 2.85 -10.30
N TRP A 302 -29.28 2.70 -11.02
CA TRP A 302 -29.27 2.29 -12.42
C TRP A 302 -28.61 0.92 -12.51
N TYR A 303 -29.19 0.02 -13.28
CA TYR A 303 -28.73 -1.35 -13.48
C TYR A 303 -28.18 -1.54 -14.89
N GLY A 304 -27.11 -2.33 -15.00
CA GLY A 304 -26.56 -2.80 -16.27
C GLY A 304 -26.38 -4.31 -16.25
N LYS A 305 -26.21 -4.92 -17.41
CA LYS A 305 -25.91 -6.36 -17.53
C LYS A 305 -24.41 -6.61 -17.52
N ARG A 306 -23.94 -7.49 -16.62
CA ARG A 306 -22.55 -7.99 -16.60
C ARG A 306 -22.58 -9.51 -16.52
N LYS A 307 -22.01 -10.18 -17.54
CA LYS A 307 -22.02 -11.66 -17.68
C LYS A 307 -23.42 -12.28 -17.48
N GLY A 308 -24.44 -11.65 -18.07
CA GLY A 308 -25.84 -12.10 -18.01
C GLY A 308 -26.59 -11.81 -16.70
N LYS A 309 -25.97 -11.13 -15.73
CA LYS A 309 -26.61 -10.72 -14.46
C LYS A 309 -26.82 -9.22 -14.41
N ASN A 310 -27.96 -8.78 -13.88
CA ASN A 310 -28.22 -7.37 -13.61
C ASN A 310 -27.42 -6.94 -12.37
N VAL A 311 -26.60 -5.91 -12.52
CA VAL A 311 -25.78 -5.32 -11.45
C VAL A 311 -26.01 -3.82 -11.40
N VAL A 312 -25.99 -3.24 -10.21
CA VAL A 312 -26.09 -1.77 -10.06
C VAL A 312 -24.82 -1.14 -10.64
N VAL A 313 -24.98 -0.31 -11.67
CA VAL A 313 -23.88 0.40 -12.35
C VAL A 313 -23.73 1.84 -11.87
N LYS A 314 -24.80 2.44 -11.35
CA LYS A 314 -24.77 3.78 -10.73
C LYS A 314 -25.70 3.81 -9.53
N LYS A 315 -25.30 4.52 -8.48
CA LYS A 315 -26.12 4.78 -7.29
C LYS A 315 -25.99 6.24 -6.90
N GLU A 316 -27.11 6.89 -6.67
CA GLU A 316 -27.20 8.27 -6.20
C GLU A 316 -28.13 8.32 -4.99
N ILE A 317 -27.76 9.10 -3.96
CA ILE A 317 -28.53 9.24 -2.73
C ILE A 317 -28.82 10.72 -2.53
N LEU A 318 -30.09 11.08 -2.47
CA LEU A 318 -30.57 12.44 -2.27
C LEU A 318 -31.32 12.52 -0.93
N PRO A 319 -31.09 13.57 -0.11
CA PRO A 319 -31.90 13.81 1.07
C PRO A 319 -33.32 14.19 0.64
N LEU A 320 -34.33 13.61 1.30
CA LEU A 320 -35.71 14.08 1.22
C LEU A 320 -35.85 15.27 2.18
N ASP A 321 -36.27 16.42 1.64
CA ASP A 321 -36.38 17.67 2.37
C ASP A 321 -37.48 17.53 3.45
N PRO A 322 -37.20 17.74 4.75
CA PRO A 322 -38.18 17.55 5.82
C PRO A 322 -39.29 18.64 5.87
N GLU A 323 -39.30 19.62 4.95
CA GLU A 323 -40.30 20.70 4.88
C GLU A 323 -41.32 20.55 3.73
N SER A 324 -41.39 19.43 3.01
CA SER A 324 -42.42 19.26 1.97
C SER A 324 -43.76 18.77 2.55
N ASP A 325 -44.73 19.69 2.65
CA ASP A 325 -46.15 19.45 2.98
C ASP A 325 -46.91 18.70 1.86
N GLU A 326 -46.47 17.51 1.46
CA GLU A 326 -47.27 16.62 0.63
C GLU A 326 -47.66 15.35 1.42
N PRO A 327 -48.96 15.02 1.51
CA PRO A 327 -49.40 13.87 2.28
C PRO A 327 -48.89 12.58 1.65
N CYS A 328 -48.25 11.76 2.48
CA CYS A 328 -47.87 10.38 2.22
C CYS A 328 -49.07 9.60 1.63
N SER A 329 -49.04 9.24 0.35
CA SER A 329 -50.03 8.32 -0.21
C SER A 329 -49.59 6.89 0.07
N ASP A 330 -50.21 6.29 1.08
CA ASP A 330 -50.22 4.84 1.29
C ASP A 330 -50.96 4.17 0.13
N ASP A 331 -50.27 3.80 -0.94
CA ASP A 331 -50.76 2.83 -1.92
C ASP A 331 -49.73 1.70 -2.09
N LEU A 332 -49.92 0.66 -1.28
CA LEU A 332 -49.21 -0.62 -1.31
C LEU A 332 -49.87 -1.63 -2.28
N SER A 333 -50.42 -1.17 -3.39
CA SER A 333 -51.05 -2.06 -4.37
C SER A 333 -50.59 -1.76 -5.78
N GLU A 334 -49.50 -2.41 -6.17
CA GLU A 334 -49.21 -3.01 -7.48
C GLU A 334 -47.69 -3.08 -7.60
N PHE A 335 -47.14 -4.29 -7.52
CA PHE A 335 -46.39 -4.87 -8.64
C PHE A 335 -45.91 -6.26 -8.22
N ASP A 336 -46.56 -7.21 -8.87
CA ASP A 336 -46.44 -8.66 -8.79
C ASP A 336 -44.99 -9.09 -9.06
N LEU A 337 -44.39 -9.79 -8.10
CA LEU A 337 -43.09 -10.43 -8.24
C LEU A 337 -43.26 -11.77 -8.93
N ARG A 338 -43.00 -11.83 -10.24
CA ARG A 338 -42.64 -13.08 -10.93
C ARG A 338 -41.32 -12.95 -11.68
N ILE A 339 -40.31 -13.54 -11.01
CA ILE A 339 -39.01 -14.09 -11.46
C ILE A 339 -37.97 -13.10 -12.00
#